data_AF-A0A5C5VRR4-F1
#
_entry.id   AF-A0A5C5VRR4-F1
#
_cell.length_a   1.000
_cell.length_b   1.000
_cell.length_c   1.000
_cell.angle_alpha   90.00
_cell.angle_beta   90.00
_cell.angle_gamma   90.00
#
_symmetry.space_group_name_H-M   'P 1'
#
loop_
_entity.id
_entity.type
_entity.pdbx_description
1 polymer ?
#
loop_
_entity_poly.entity_id
_entity_poly.type
_entity_poly.pdbx_seq_one_letter_code
_entity_poly.pdbx_strand_id
1 'polypeptide(L)'
;MTECNGQGLLFSSLGRQKIVGDFAGGRLTTDAGGLLLREVDRRVGLVEALAGCLTDPRDPAKIVHAQRTMLAQRIFGIALGYEDLNDHATLRSDPLFAVLAEQTPDAAAPLASAPTLCRLENRVDRKALGRLAAALVGQFIASYDAPPAELVLDFDATHDPLHGKQDGRFFHGFYDCYCFLPLYVFCGDRLLVSYLRPSNIDAALHSAAILKLLVTRLRQVWPAVRIIVRGDSGFCRWRLMRWCDRHDVQYVLGLARNKTLEKQVAPWMAAAQAQFEAANQKVRNFHEFEYAAQTWDRARRVIVKAEHLPQGPNVRFVVTNLIDRRPQQIYDDLYTQRGEMENRIKEQQLMLFADRTSCHAFIANQFRLLLSSAAYVLVEHLRRTALLDTELAQAQTDTIRLRLFKVAARIVTSVRRVVLHLSSAYPLHELFARILARLRTGPPRRPAPA
;
A
#
# COMPACT_ATOMS: atom_id res chain seq x y z
N MET A 1 23.56 -4.29 -49.87
CA MET A 1 23.27 -3.37 -48.75
C MET A 1 23.99 -3.95 -47.56
N THR A 2 25.09 -3.32 -47.15
CA THR A 2 25.98 -3.76 -46.08
C THR A 2 25.21 -3.69 -44.76
N GLU A 3 24.96 -4.85 -44.14
CA GLU A 3 24.51 -4.91 -42.75
C GLU A 3 25.59 -4.25 -41.89
N CYS A 4 25.29 -3.07 -41.35
CA CYS A 4 26.07 -2.52 -40.25
C CYS A 4 25.99 -3.53 -39.10
N ASN A 5 27.02 -4.37 -38.96
CA ASN A 5 27.31 -5.09 -37.72
C ASN A 5 27.39 -4.02 -36.62
N GLY A 6 26.31 -3.85 -35.86
CA GLY A 6 26.29 -2.95 -34.72
C GLY A 6 27.50 -3.29 -33.84
N GLN A 7 28.32 -2.29 -33.54
CA GLN A 7 29.53 -2.48 -32.75
C GLN A 7 29.15 -3.14 -31.42
N GLY A 8 29.51 -4.42 -31.26
CA GLY A 8 29.29 -5.13 -30.01
C GLY A 8 30.00 -4.41 -28.86
N LEU A 9 29.38 -4.42 -27.68
CA LEU A 9 29.95 -3.88 -26.46
C LEU A 9 31.12 -4.80 -26.04
N LEU A 10 32.33 -4.34 -26.22
CA LEU A 10 33.54 -5.07 -25.83
C LEU A 10 33.84 -4.82 -24.34
N PHE A 11 33.94 -5.90 -23.58
CA PHE A 11 34.36 -5.88 -22.17
C PHE A 11 35.78 -6.40 -22.03
N SER A 12 36.37 -6.21 -20.84
CA SER A 12 37.67 -6.79 -20.49
C SER A 12 37.65 -8.31 -20.70
N SER A 13 38.71 -8.84 -21.32
CA SER A 13 38.78 -10.26 -21.68
C SER A 13 38.92 -11.15 -20.45
N LEU A 14 38.29 -12.32 -20.48
CA LEU A 14 38.53 -13.39 -19.52
C LEU A 14 39.72 -14.24 -20.01
N GLY A 15 40.92 -13.91 -19.54
CA GLY A 15 42.15 -14.50 -20.08
C GLY A 15 42.26 -14.22 -21.58
N ARG A 16 42.21 -15.26 -22.42
CA ARG A 16 42.25 -15.15 -23.89
C ARG A 16 40.88 -14.93 -24.55
N GLN A 17 39.78 -15.05 -23.80
CA GLN A 17 38.43 -14.93 -24.36
C GLN A 17 37.98 -13.48 -24.40
N LYS A 18 37.62 -12.97 -25.58
CA LYS A 18 36.97 -11.67 -25.72
C LYS A 18 35.54 -11.78 -25.19
N ILE A 19 35.16 -10.87 -24.30
CA ILE A 19 33.79 -10.76 -23.83
C ILE A 19 33.10 -9.69 -24.68
N VAL A 20 32.03 -10.09 -25.38
CA VAL A 20 31.24 -9.22 -26.27
C VAL A 20 29.78 -9.30 -25.82
N GLY A 21 29.14 -8.14 -25.64
CA GLY A 21 27.70 -8.04 -25.42
C GLY A 21 27.00 -7.29 -26.55
N ASP A 22 25.72 -7.58 -26.75
CA ASP A 22 24.82 -6.79 -27.58
C ASP A 22 23.41 -6.81 -26.97
N PHE A 23 22.49 -6.04 -27.56
CA PHE A 23 21.07 -6.05 -27.21
C PHE A 23 20.21 -6.70 -28.31
N ALA A 24 20.79 -7.61 -29.10
CA ALA A 24 20.14 -8.34 -30.19
C ALA A 24 19.64 -9.73 -29.75
N GLY A 25 19.56 -10.01 -28.44
CA GLY A 25 19.14 -11.30 -27.86
C GLY A 25 17.69 -11.73 -28.14
N GLY A 26 16.90 -10.92 -28.88
CA GLY A 26 15.55 -11.26 -29.33
C GLY A 26 14.47 -11.03 -28.27
N ARG A 27 13.44 -11.89 -28.26
CA ARG A 27 12.26 -11.78 -27.38
C ARG A 27 12.54 -12.26 -25.95
N LEU A 28 13.33 -11.47 -25.25
CA LEU A 28 13.67 -11.68 -23.84
C LEU A 28 12.85 -10.74 -22.95
N THR A 29 12.65 -11.13 -21.70
CA THR A 29 12.13 -10.28 -20.63
C THR A 29 12.97 -10.47 -19.37
N THR A 30 13.02 -9.48 -18.50
CA THR A 30 13.61 -9.57 -17.15
C THR A 30 12.55 -9.64 -16.06
N ASP A 31 11.28 -9.72 -16.41
CA ASP A 31 10.14 -9.59 -15.51
C ASP A 31 9.30 -10.86 -15.36
N ALA A 32 9.79 -12.02 -15.81
CA ALA A 32 8.97 -13.21 -16.03
C ALA A 32 8.16 -13.67 -14.80
N GLY A 33 8.62 -13.33 -13.59
CA GLY A 33 7.88 -13.59 -12.37
C GLY A 33 6.62 -12.75 -12.15
N GLY A 34 6.41 -11.70 -12.94
CA GLY A 34 5.15 -10.96 -13.03
C GLY A 34 3.95 -11.85 -13.36
N LEU A 35 4.16 -13.05 -13.92
CA LEU A 35 3.10 -14.05 -14.07
C LEU A 35 2.42 -14.41 -12.74
N LEU A 36 3.15 -14.37 -11.62
CA LEU A 36 2.55 -14.61 -10.31
C LEU A 36 1.53 -13.52 -9.95
N LEU A 37 1.83 -12.25 -10.26
CA LEU A 37 0.90 -11.13 -10.07
C LEU A 37 -0.32 -11.26 -10.98
N ARG A 38 -0.13 -11.74 -12.20
CA ARG A 38 -1.25 -12.04 -13.11
C ARG A 38 -2.15 -13.14 -12.58
N GLU A 39 -1.61 -14.20 -12.02
CA GLU A 39 -2.43 -15.25 -11.39
C GLU A 39 -3.14 -14.76 -10.13
N VAL A 40 -2.51 -13.86 -9.35
CA VAL A 40 -3.20 -13.14 -8.26
C VAL A 40 -4.37 -12.33 -8.81
N ASP A 41 -4.15 -11.48 -9.81
CA ASP A 41 -5.22 -10.65 -10.39
C ASP A 41 -6.36 -11.49 -10.97
N ARG A 42 -6.07 -12.61 -11.63
CA ARG A 42 -7.12 -13.53 -12.12
C ARG A 42 -8.01 -14.07 -11.01
N ARG A 43 -7.42 -14.28 -9.82
CA ARG A 43 -8.10 -14.78 -8.63
C ARG A 43 -8.95 -13.71 -7.95
N VAL A 44 -8.44 -12.48 -7.83
CA VAL A 44 -9.13 -11.38 -7.11
C VAL A 44 -9.97 -10.48 -8.03
N GLY A 45 -9.73 -10.51 -9.33
CA GLY A 45 -10.39 -9.67 -10.33
C GLY A 45 -10.18 -8.16 -10.10
N LEU A 46 -9.01 -7.76 -9.57
CA LEU A 46 -8.77 -6.38 -9.15
C LEU A 46 -8.79 -5.44 -10.36
N VAL A 47 -8.02 -5.74 -11.40
CA VAL A 47 -7.92 -4.86 -12.56
C VAL A 47 -9.28 -4.73 -13.26
N GLU A 48 -10.06 -5.80 -13.34
CA GLU A 48 -11.40 -5.78 -13.91
C GLU A 48 -12.35 -4.90 -13.08
N ALA A 49 -12.35 -5.06 -11.75
CA ALA A 49 -13.17 -4.24 -10.85
C ALA A 49 -12.83 -2.75 -10.97
N LEU A 50 -11.54 -2.41 -11.06
CA LEU A 50 -11.10 -1.02 -11.23
C LEU A 50 -11.44 -0.49 -12.63
N ALA A 51 -11.31 -1.32 -13.68
CA ALA A 51 -11.69 -0.93 -15.04
C ALA A 51 -13.18 -0.59 -15.14
N GLY A 52 -14.05 -1.38 -14.49
CA GLY A 52 -15.49 -1.13 -14.43
C GLY A 52 -15.87 0.15 -13.67
N CYS A 53 -14.98 0.68 -12.83
CA CYS A 53 -15.20 1.95 -12.13
C CYS A 53 -14.96 3.17 -13.03
N LEU A 54 -14.27 3.03 -14.15
CA LEU A 54 -13.88 4.12 -15.03
C LEU A 54 -14.77 4.18 -16.28
N THR A 55 -15.31 5.36 -16.59
CA THR A 55 -16.02 5.59 -17.86
C THR A 55 -15.01 5.74 -18.99
N ASP A 56 -15.19 4.99 -20.08
CA ASP A 56 -14.40 5.18 -21.30
C ASP A 56 -15.18 6.05 -22.30
N PRO A 57 -14.84 7.34 -22.47
CA PRO A 57 -15.54 8.23 -23.40
C PRO A 57 -15.15 8.02 -24.87
N ARG A 58 -14.22 7.10 -25.16
CA ARG A 58 -13.74 6.85 -26.53
C ARG A 58 -14.73 5.97 -27.29
N ASP A 59 -14.81 6.19 -28.59
CA ASP A 59 -15.57 5.34 -29.52
C ASP A 59 -14.95 3.92 -29.58
N PRO A 60 -15.68 2.86 -29.18
CA PRO A 60 -15.16 1.48 -29.17
C PRO A 60 -14.67 0.97 -30.54
N ALA A 61 -15.19 1.52 -31.64
CA ALA A 61 -14.76 1.14 -32.99
C ALA A 61 -13.44 1.81 -33.40
N LYS A 62 -12.95 2.79 -32.63
CA LYS A 62 -11.77 3.61 -32.94
C LYS A 62 -10.66 3.48 -31.90
N ILE A 63 -10.70 2.45 -31.06
CA ILE A 63 -9.66 2.18 -30.07
C ILE A 63 -8.83 0.95 -30.46
N VAL A 64 -7.52 1.05 -30.24
CA VAL A 64 -6.59 -0.09 -30.33
C VAL A 64 -6.44 -0.78 -28.97
N HIS A 65 -6.44 0.00 -27.88
CA HIS A 65 -6.22 -0.51 -26.53
C HIS A 65 -7.47 -0.33 -25.66
N ALA A 66 -8.02 -1.46 -25.21
CA ALA A 66 -9.08 -1.47 -24.21
C ALA A 66 -8.61 -0.81 -22.90
N GLN A 67 -9.54 -0.18 -22.18
CA GLN A 67 -9.24 0.49 -20.91
C GLN A 67 -8.64 -0.47 -19.88
N ARG A 68 -9.20 -1.68 -19.75
CA ARG A 68 -8.67 -2.73 -18.88
C ARG A 68 -7.21 -3.05 -19.19
N THR A 69 -6.86 -3.21 -20.47
CA THR A 69 -5.49 -3.51 -20.93
C THR A 69 -4.51 -2.41 -20.50
N MET A 70 -4.88 -1.14 -20.66
CA MET A 70 -4.05 -0.01 -20.25
C MET A 70 -3.89 0.07 -18.72
N LEU A 71 -4.94 -0.23 -17.95
CA LEU A 71 -4.86 -0.30 -16.49
C LEU A 71 -3.96 -1.45 -16.03
N ALA A 72 -4.12 -2.63 -16.61
CA ALA A 72 -3.27 -3.79 -16.34
C ALA A 72 -1.80 -3.44 -16.57
N GLN A 73 -1.49 -2.91 -17.76
CA GLN A 73 -0.15 -2.47 -18.12
C GLN A 73 0.43 -1.52 -17.06
N ARG A 74 -0.36 -0.54 -16.61
CA ARG A 74 0.11 0.45 -15.63
C ARG A 74 0.30 -0.13 -14.23
N ILE A 75 -0.67 -0.89 -13.73
CA ILE A 75 -0.63 -1.50 -12.39
C ILE A 75 0.50 -2.53 -12.28
N PHE A 76 0.63 -3.42 -13.28
CA PHE A 76 1.73 -4.38 -13.29
C PHE A 76 3.09 -3.70 -13.48
N GLY A 77 3.17 -2.64 -14.29
CA GLY A 77 4.39 -1.83 -14.39
C GLY A 77 4.86 -1.33 -13.02
N ILE A 78 3.97 -0.70 -12.26
CA ILE A 78 4.27 -0.22 -10.90
C ILE A 78 4.71 -1.37 -9.99
N ALA A 79 3.97 -2.49 -9.97
CA ALA A 79 4.33 -3.65 -9.15
C ALA A 79 5.72 -4.22 -9.51
N LEU A 80 6.10 -4.17 -10.78
CA LEU A 80 7.39 -4.62 -11.31
C LEU A 80 8.53 -3.59 -11.18
N GLY A 81 8.28 -2.39 -10.66
CA GLY A 81 9.33 -1.39 -10.43
C GLY A 81 9.44 -0.29 -11.48
N TYR A 82 8.44 -0.16 -12.35
CA TYR A 82 8.38 0.85 -13.41
C TYR A 82 7.44 1.98 -13.01
N GLU A 83 8.03 3.02 -12.44
CA GLU A 83 7.35 4.08 -11.71
C GLU A 83 6.62 5.05 -12.62
N ASP A 84 7.10 5.28 -13.84
CA ASP A 84 6.66 6.39 -14.68
C ASP A 84 6.17 5.94 -16.06
N LEU A 85 5.49 6.85 -16.76
CA LEU A 85 4.93 6.57 -18.08
C LEU A 85 6.02 6.44 -19.14
N ASN A 86 7.17 7.09 -18.97
CA ASN A 86 8.30 6.99 -19.90
C ASN A 86 8.86 5.55 -19.98
N ASP A 87 8.82 4.77 -18.90
CA ASP A 87 9.19 3.35 -18.91
C ASP A 87 8.40 2.57 -19.98
N HIS A 88 7.13 2.94 -20.16
CA HIS A 88 6.23 2.33 -21.14
C HIS A 88 6.54 2.71 -22.60
N ALA A 89 7.55 3.55 -22.86
CA ALA A 89 8.10 3.71 -24.20
C ALA A 89 8.78 2.41 -24.67
N THR A 90 9.47 1.71 -23.76
CA THR A 90 10.16 0.45 -24.05
C THR A 90 9.32 -0.76 -23.64
N LEU A 91 8.70 -0.74 -22.45
CA LEU A 91 7.95 -1.89 -21.92
C LEU A 91 6.75 -2.28 -22.77
N ARG A 92 6.19 -1.35 -23.54
CA ARG A 92 5.07 -1.65 -24.45
C ARG A 92 5.40 -2.72 -25.49
N SER A 93 6.68 -2.92 -25.78
CA SER A 93 7.18 -3.94 -26.69
C SER A 93 7.68 -5.19 -25.97
N ASP A 94 7.70 -5.20 -24.64
CA ASP A 94 8.05 -6.40 -23.87
C ASP A 94 6.92 -7.44 -24.03
N PRO A 95 7.24 -8.65 -24.54
CA PRO A 95 6.24 -9.67 -24.79
C PRO A 95 5.54 -10.16 -23.50
N LEU A 96 6.20 -10.11 -22.35
CA LEU A 96 5.57 -10.47 -21.08
C LEU A 96 4.50 -9.45 -20.70
N PHE A 97 4.75 -8.15 -20.85
CA PHE A 97 3.76 -7.13 -20.51
C PHE A 97 2.45 -7.33 -21.28
N ALA A 98 2.54 -7.76 -22.55
CA ALA A 98 1.35 -8.16 -23.31
C ALA A 98 0.59 -9.30 -22.63
N VAL A 99 1.27 -10.35 -22.16
CA VAL A 99 0.65 -11.46 -21.40
C VAL A 99 0.02 -10.98 -20.10
N LEU A 100 0.70 -10.09 -19.35
CA LEU A 100 0.17 -9.51 -18.12
C LEU A 100 -1.11 -8.72 -18.37
N ALA A 101 -1.18 -8.01 -19.50
CA ALA A 101 -2.35 -7.27 -19.93
C ALA A 101 -3.40 -8.11 -20.69
N GLU A 102 -3.31 -9.44 -20.60
CA GLU A 102 -4.21 -10.42 -21.25
C GLU A 102 -4.29 -10.24 -22.79
N GLN A 103 -3.17 -9.87 -23.41
CA GLN A 103 -3.01 -9.77 -24.85
C GLN A 103 -2.09 -10.86 -25.38
N THR A 104 -2.26 -11.21 -26.66
CA THR A 104 -1.31 -12.08 -27.35
C THR A 104 -0.05 -11.27 -27.68
N PRO A 105 1.16 -11.76 -27.33
CA PRO A 105 2.39 -11.02 -27.61
C PRO A 105 2.67 -10.88 -29.11
N ASP A 106 2.47 -9.69 -29.66
CA ASP A 106 2.71 -9.36 -31.07
C ASP A 106 3.60 -8.12 -31.20
N ALA A 107 4.69 -8.24 -31.97
CA ALA A 107 5.62 -7.15 -32.21
C ALA A 107 5.02 -6.05 -33.10
N ALA A 108 4.05 -6.38 -33.96
CA ALA A 108 3.34 -5.43 -34.80
C ALA A 108 2.23 -4.67 -34.04
N ALA A 109 1.79 -5.19 -32.90
CA ALA A 109 0.74 -4.62 -32.06
C ALA A 109 1.22 -4.43 -30.61
N PRO A 110 2.19 -3.51 -30.37
CA PRO A 110 2.68 -3.22 -29.02
C PRO A 110 1.56 -2.65 -28.14
N LEU A 111 1.73 -2.72 -26.83
CA LEU A 111 0.81 -2.12 -25.86
C LEU A 111 0.77 -0.59 -25.95
N ALA A 112 -0.04 0.03 -25.09
CA ALA A 112 -0.24 1.47 -25.09
C ALA A 112 1.07 2.23 -24.84
N SER A 113 1.25 3.33 -25.58
CA SER A 113 2.38 4.24 -25.44
C SER A 113 2.24 5.14 -24.21
N ALA A 114 3.36 5.75 -23.78
CA ALA A 114 3.36 6.74 -22.69
C ALA A 114 2.31 7.86 -22.87
N PRO A 115 2.14 8.51 -24.04
CA PRO A 115 1.08 9.50 -24.24
C PRO A 115 -0.34 8.93 -24.14
N THR A 116 -0.53 7.65 -24.51
CA THR A 116 -1.84 7.00 -24.43
C THR A 116 -2.23 6.71 -22.99
N LEU A 117 -1.29 6.21 -22.18
CA LEU A 117 -1.46 6.04 -20.74
C LEU A 117 -1.66 7.38 -20.03
N CYS A 118 -0.95 8.43 -20.45
CA CYS A 118 -1.12 9.78 -19.90
C CYS A 118 -2.56 10.29 -20.09
N ARG A 119 -3.17 10.07 -21.27
CA ARG A 119 -4.58 10.40 -21.50
C ARG A 119 -5.55 9.60 -20.64
N LEU A 120 -5.23 8.33 -20.34
CA LEU A 120 -6.01 7.52 -19.41
C LEU A 120 -5.95 8.11 -17.99
N GLU A 121 -4.76 8.46 -17.50
CA GLU A 121 -4.60 8.98 -16.14
C GLU A 121 -5.27 10.36 -15.94
N ASN A 122 -5.36 11.17 -16.99
CA ASN A 122 -5.88 12.55 -16.92
C ASN A 122 -7.38 12.68 -17.28
N ARG A 123 -8.06 11.61 -17.70
CA ARG A 123 -9.51 11.67 -18.03
C ARG A 123 -10.44 11.22 -16.88
N VAL A 124 -9.87 10.87 -15.73
CA VAL A 124 -10.62 10.37 -14.56
C VAL A 124 -11.40 11.51 -13.89
N ASP A 125 -12.62 11.22 -13.44
CA ASP A 125 -13.45 12.18 -12.71
C ASP A 125 -13.59 11.81 -11.22
N ARG A 126 -14.12 12.76 -10.42
CA ARG A 126 -14.32 12.56 -8.97
C ARG A 126 -15.24 11.39 -8.63
N LYS A 127 -16.24 11.10 -9.46
CA LYS A 127 -17.19 10.00 -9.20
C LYS A 127 -16.47 8.66 -9.41
N ALA A 128 -15.64 8.56 -10.44
CA ALA A 128 -14.82 7.41 -10.73
C ALA A 128 -13.81 7.13 -9.61
N LEU A 129 -13.16 8.17 -9.07
CA LEU A 129 -12.30 8.06 -7.89
C LEU A 129 -13.04 7.48 -6.67
N GLY A 130 -14.27 7.92 -6.42
CA GLY A 130 -15.12 7.37 -5.36
C GLY A 130 -15.45 5.89 -5.57
N ARG A 131 -15.77 5.50 -6.82
CA ARG A 131 -16.01 4.08 -7.18
C ARG A 131 -14.75 3.22 -7.03
N LEU A 132 -13.59 3.73 -7.44
CA LEU A 132 -12.31 3.04 -7.27
C LEU A 132 -11.97 2.82 -5.79
N ALA A 133 -12.17 3.84 -4.94
CA ALA A 133 -11.99 3.71 -3.49
C ALA A 133 -12.95 2.66 -2.90
N ALA A 134 -14.22 2.66 -3.32
CA ALA A 134 -15.19 1.65 -2.91
C ALA A 134 -14.80 0.23 -3.38
N ALA A 135 -14.23 0.10 -4.58
CA ALA A 135 -13.74 -1.17 -5.11
C ALA A 135 -12.58 -1.73 -4.28
N LEU A 136 -11.65 -0.88 -3.79
CA LEU A 136 -10.58 -1.31 -2.88
C LEU A 136 -11.15 -1.83 -1.55
N VAL A 137 -12.16 -1.16 -0.98
CA VAL A 137 -12.86 -1.66 0.22
C VAL A 137 -13.59 -2.98 -0.08
N GLY A 138 -14.17 -3.13 -1.28
CA GLY A 138 -14.77 -4.38 -1.73
C GLY A 138 -13.74 -5.52 -1.80
N GLN A 139 -12.54 -5.25 -2.31
CA GLN A 139 -11.43 -6.20 -2.35
C GLN A 139 -10.95 -6.59 -0.95
N PHE A 140 -10.89 -5.63 -0.02
CA PHE A 140 -10.63 -5.91 1.39
C PHE A 140 -11.67 -6.87 1.97
N ILE A 141 -12.96 -6.60 1.78
CA ILE A 141 -14.05 -7.45 2.28
C ILE A 141 -13.97 -8.86 1.70
N ALA A 142 -13.80 -8.98 0.38
CA ALA A 142 -13.69 -10.25 -0.33
C ALA A 142 -12.45 -11.07 0.04
N SER A 143 -11.48 -10.46 0.73
CA SER A 143 -10.26 -11.16 1.18
C SER A 143 -10.49 -12.09 2.37
N TYR A 144 -11.61 -11.95 3.10
CA TYR A 144 -11.97 -12.79 4.25
C TYR A 144 -12.87 -13.96 3.84
N ASP A 145 -12.56 -15.16 4.35
CA ASP A 145 -13.37 -16.37 4.11
C ASP A 145 -14.62 -16.42 5.02
N ALA A 146 -14.56 -15.78 6.19
CA ALA A 146 -15.65 -15.68 7.14
C ALA A 146 -15.66 -14.29 7.80
N PRO A 147 -16.81 -13.83 8.34
CA PRO A 147 -16.88 -12.59 9.09
C PRO A 147 -15.83 -12.54 10.21
N PRO A 148 -14.95 -11.53 10.24
CA PRO A 148 -14.00 -11.37 11.33
C PRO A 148 -14.73 -10.93 12.60
N ALA A 149 -14.23 -11.36 13.77
CA ALA A 149 -14.76 -10.92 15.05
C ALA A 149 -14.38 -9.47 15.38
N GLU A 150 -13.16 -9.07 15.02
CA GLU A 150 -12.57 -7.76 15.33
C GLU A 150 -11.76 -7.24 14.14
N LEU A 151 -11.86 -5.94 13.86
CA LEU A 151 -11.08 -5.22 12.87
C LEU A 151 -10.39 -4.02 13.54
N VAL A 152 -9.08 -3.90 13.38
CA VAL A 152 -8.32 -2.72 13.81
C VAL A 152 -8.03 -1.87 12.58
N LEU A 153 -8.61 -0.67 12.54
CA LEU A 153 -8.43 0.30 11.46
C LEU A 153 -7.36 1.31 11.87
N ASP A 154 -6.21 1.19 11.23
CA ASP A 154 -5.05 2.05 11.43
C ASP A 154 -5.15 3.27 10.53
N PHE A 155 -5.21 4.47 11.11
CA PHE A 155 -5.20 5.74 10.38
C PHE A 155 -3.83 6.41 10.50
N ASP A 156 -3.24 6.75 9.34
CA ASP A 156 -2.09 7.65 9.27
C ASP A 156 -2.21 8.68 8.16
N ALA A 157 -1.47 9.76 8.34
CA ALA A 157 -1.20 10.72 7.29
C ALA A 157 0.32 10.87 7.13
N THR A 158 0.80 10.78 5.89
CA THR A 158 2.20 11.05 5.56
C THR A 158 2.28 12.16 4.52
N HIS A 159 3.42 12.85 4.44
CA HIS A 159 3.68 13.81 3.38
C HIS A 159 4.05 13.11 2.08
N ASP A 160 3.67 13.72 0.97
CA ASP A 160 3.98 13.27 -0.39
C ASP A 160 4.58 14.46 -1.16
N PRO A 161 5.91 14.53 -1.35
CA PRO A 161 6.57 15.66 -2.00
C PRO A 161 6.07 15.95 -3.42
N LEU A 162 5.90 17.23 -3.74
CA LEU A 162 5.38 17.66 -5.03
C LEU A 162 6.42 17.71 -6.14
N HIS A 163 5.95 17.57 -7.37
CA HIS A 163 6.70 17.65 -8.61
C HIS A 163 6.30 18.92 -9.38
N GLY A 164 7.07 20.00 -9.23
CA GLY A 164 6.82 21.27 -9.91
C GLY A 164 5.70 22.11 -9.28
N LYS A 165 4.87 22.76 -10.11
CA LYS A 165 3.84 23.73 -9.69
C LYS A 165 2.42 23.16 -9.84
N GLN A 166 2.13 22.09 -9.11
CA GLN A 166 0.90 21.31 -9.26
C GLN A 166 -0.31 21.96 -8.55
N ASP A 167 -1.52 21.57 -8.96
CA ASP A 167 -2.75 22.01 -8.31
C ASP A 167 -2.82 21.55 -6.84
N GLY A 168 -3.23 22.44 -5.94
CA GLY A 168 -3.31 22.14 -4.50
C GLY A 168 -1.95 22.18 -3.78
N ARG A 169 -0.91 22.71 -4.43
CA ARG A 169 0.42 22.92 -3.85
C ARG A 169 0.40 23.77 -2.59
N PHE A 170 1.03 23.29 -1.52
CA PHE A 170 1.22 24.04 -0.28
C PHE A 170 2.54 23.65 0.39
N PHE A 171 3.19 24.62 1.05
CA PHE A 171 4.41 24.41 1.81
C PHE A 171 4.08 24.03 3.25
N HIS A 172 4.51 22.85 3.70
CA HIS A 172 4.18 22.35 5.03
C HIS A 172 5.37 22.47 5.97
N GLY A 173 5.31 23.42 6.90
CA GLY A 173 6.45 23.75 7.78
C GLY A 173 7.00 22.59 8.63
N PHE A 174 6.16 21.62 9.03
CA PHE A 174 6.64 20.43 9.76
C PHE A 174 7.47 19.47 8.89
N TYR A 175 7.14 19.35 7.60
CA TYR A 175 7.84 18.48 6.66
C TYR A 175 8.91 19.24 5.86
N ASP A 176 8.97 20.57 6.03
CA ASP A 176 9.90 21.49 5.38
C ASP A 176 9.96 21.35 3.84
N CYS A 177 8.82 21.04 3.23
CA CYS A 177 8.74 20.87 1.78
C CYS A 177 7.34 21.24 1.24
N TYR A 178 7.25 21.37 -0.08
CA TYR A 178 5.96 21.41 -0.76
C TYR A 178 5.46 19.97 -0.91
N CYS A 179 4.29 19.66 -0.35
CA CYS A 179 3.76 18.30 -0.35
C CYS A 179 2.23 18.26 -0.42
N PHE A 180 1.70 17.10 -0.80
CA PHE A 180 0.36 16.64 -0.41
C PHE A 180 0.42 15.89 0.93
N LEU A 181 -0.75 15.59 1.49
CA LEU A 181 -0.90 14.90 2.78
C LEU A 181 -1.88 13.72 2.65
N PRO A 182 -1.53 12.66 1.88
CA PRO A 182 -2.37 11.47 1.76
C PRO A 182 -2.72 10.87 3.13
N LEU A 183 -4.01 10.52 3.29
CA LEU A 183 -4.50 9.71 4.40
C LEU A 183 -4.59 8.25 3.96
N TYR A 184 -3.97 7.37 4.73
CA TYR A 184 -4.08 5.94 4.56
C TYR A 184 -4.93 5.31 5.67
N VAL A 185 -5.66 4.25 5.32
CA VAL A 185 -6.29 3.35 6.29
C VAL A 185 -5.93 1.91 5.99
N PHE A 186 -5.32 1.24 6.96
CA PHE A 186 -4.96 -0.18 6.90
C PHE A 186 -5.69 -1.00 7.94
N CYS A 187 -5.79 -2.30 7.71
CA CYS A 187 -6.16 -3.30 8.72
C CYS A 187 -5.13 -4.44 8.66
N GLY A 188 -4.17 -4.42 9.58
CA GLY A 188 -2.94 -5.20 9.44
C GLY A 188 -2.19 -4.79 8.16
N ASP A 189 -1.83 -5.75 7.32
CA ASP A 189 -1.22 -5.47 6.02
C ASP A 189 -2.21 -5.05 4.92
N ARG A 190 -3.52 -5.12 5.15
CA ARG A 190 -4.48 -4.90 4.06
C ARG A 190 -4.87 -3.44 3.97
N LEU A 191 -4.73 -2.87 2.78
CA LEU A 191 -5.11 -1.49 2.48
C LEU A 191 -6.62 -1.36 2.29
N LEU A 192 -7.25 -0.36 2.93
CA LEU A 192 -8.65 0.03 2.69
C LEU A 192 -8.76 1.38 1.98
N VAL A 193 -7.92 2.36 2.33
CA VAL A 193 -8.06 3.74 1.85
C VAL A 193 -6.69 4.33 1.52
N SER A 194 -6.62 4.99 0.37
CA SER A 194 -5.54 5.90 -0.02
C SER A 194 -6.15 7.19 -0.56
N TYR A 195 -6.20 8.22 0.27
CA TYR A 195 -6.92 9.45 -0.02
C TYR A 195 -5.99 10.65 -0.01
N LEU A 196 -5.66 11.15 -1.20
CA LEU A 196 -4.84 12.33 -1.42
C LEU A 196 -5.56 13.58 -0.92
N ARG A 197 -4.82 14.45 -0.23
CA ARG A 197 -5.31 15.73 0.27
C ARG A 197 -4.26 16.81 0.07
N PRO A 198 -4.64 18.08 -0.14
CA PRO A 198 -3.72 19.20 0.05
C PRO A 198 -3.11 19.17 1.46
N SER A 199 -1.91 19.71 1.63
CA SER A 199 -1.24 19.74 2.94
C SER A 199 -1.61 20.97 3.79
N ASN A 200 -2.43 21.90 3.29
CA ASN A 200 -2.85 23.11 4.03
C ASN A 200 -3.99 22.86 5.05
N ILE A 201 -4.16 21.63 5.50
CA ILE A 201 -5.26 21.20 6.37
C ILE A 201 -4.74 20.45 7.59
N ASP A 202 -5.61 20.33 8.60
CA ASP A 202 -5.33 19.44 9.74
C ASP A 202 -5.16 17.99 9.28
N ALA A 203 -4.15 17.29 9.79
CA ALA A 203 -3.83 15.92 9.40
C ALA A 203 -4.96 14.92 9.65
N ALA A 204 -5.83 15.18 10.64
CA ALA A 204 -7.01 14.36 10.93
C ALA A 204 -8.29 14.84 10.23
N LEU A 205 -8.22 15.88 9.39
CA LEU A 205 -9.35 16.32 8.59
C LEU A 205 -9.79 15.19 7.64
N HIS A 206 -11.11 14.98 7.54
CA HIS A 206 -11.78 13.88 6.84
C HIS A 206 -11.72 12.49 7.51
N SER A 207 -10.89 12.27 8.53
CA SER A 207 -10.79 10.95 9.19
C SER A 207 -12.12 10.46 9.76
N ALA A 208 -12.92 11.34 10.38
CA ALA A 208 -14.25 10.99 10.89
C ALA A 208 -15.25 10.62 9.77
N ALA A 209 -15.19 11.31 8.63
CA ALA A 209 -16.05 11.01 7.49
C ALA A 209 -15.68 9.67 6.86
N ILE A 210 -14.39 9.42 6.67
CA ILE A 210 -13.87 8.15 6.15
C ILE A 210 -14.18 7.01 7.10
N LEU A 211 -13.97 7.19 8.41
CA LEU A 211 -14.34 6.20 9.41
C LEU A 211 -15.83 5.86 9.35
N LYS A 212 -16.70 6.87 9.27
CA LYS A 212 -18.15 6.65 9.10
C LYS A 212 -18.47 5.82 7.86
N LEU A 213 -17.86 6.14 6.71
CA LEU A 213 -18.07 5.39 5.46
C LEU A 213 -17.60 3.95 5.59
N LEU A 214 -16.40 3.72 6.15
CA LEU A 214 -15.84 2.39 6.37
C LEU A 214 -16.70 1.56 7.32
N VAL A 215 -17.02 2.09 8.51
CA VAL A 215 -17.84 1.39 9.51
C VAL A 215 -19.21 1.04 8.93
N THR A 216 -19.84 1.97 8.20
CA THR A 216 -21.13 1.72 7.54
C THR A 216 -21.02 0.57 6.54
N ARG A 217 -20.03 0.61 5.64
CA ARG A 217 -19.85 -0.40 4.61
C ARG A 217 -19.47 -1.77 5.19
N LEU A 218 -18.60 -1.79 6.19
CA LEU A 218 -18.16 -3.03 6.86
C LEU A 218 -19.33 -3.68 7.61
N ARG A 219 -20.13 -2.92 8.35
CA ARG A 219 -21.30 -3.45 9.08
C ARG A 219 -22.48 -3.84 8.20
N GLN A 220 -22.58 -3.31 6.97
CA GLN A 220 -23.51 -3.85 5.98
C GLN A 220 -23.21 -5.31 5.62
N VAL A 221 -21.94 -5.74 5.70
CA VAL A 221 -21.52 -7.11 5.41
C VAL A 221 -21.37 -7.95 6.68
N TRP A 222 -20.83 -7.34 7.73
CA TRP A 222 -20.56 -7.97 9.02
C TRP A 222 -21.22 -7.17 10.15
N PRO A 223 -22.53 -7.31 10.37
CA PRO A 223 -23.26 -6.48 11.34
C PRO A 223 -22.70 -6.52 12.76
N ALA A 224 -22.15 -7.68 13.17
CA ALA A 224 -21.62 -7.92 14.51
C ALA A 224 -20.11 -7.68 14.64
N VAL A 225 -19.42 -7.19 13.60
CA VAL A 225 -17.97 -6.98 13.67
C VAL A 225 -17.63 -5.88 14.68
N ARG A 226 -16.71 -6.19 15.60
CA ARG A 226 -16.11 -5.21 16.48
C ARG A 226 -15.09 -4.39 15.71
N ILE A 227 -15.14 -3.06 15.81
CA ILE A 227 -14.22 -2.17 15.07
C ILE A 227 -13.45 -1.32 16.09
N ILE A 228 -12.13 -1.37 16.00
CA ILE A 228 -11.20 -0.55 16.79
C ILE A 228 -10.52 0.43 15.85
N VAL A 229 -10.53 1.72 16.19
CA VAL A 229 -9.75 2.75 15.49
C VAL A 229 -8.44 2.97 16.22
N ARG A 230 -7.33 2.88 15.49
CA ARG A 230 -5.99 3.12 16.01
C ARG A 230 -5.32 4.24 15.23
N GLY A 231 -4.61 5.10 15.94
CA GLY A 231 -3.96 6.28 15.35
C GLY A 231 -3.06 6.98 16.35
N ASP A 232 -2.21 7.87 15.87
CA ASP A 232 -1.36 8.69 16.72
C ASP A 232 -2.11 9.86 17.37
N SER A 233 -1.37 10.77 17.99
CA SER A 233 -1.93 11.95 18.64
C SER A 233 -2.52 12.98 17.68
N GLY A 234 -2.17 12.97 16.40
CA GLY A 234 -2.81 13.77 15.37
C GLY A 234 -4.29 13.40 15.22
N PHE A 235 -4.64 12.12 15.38
CA PHE A 235 -6.01 11.62 15.29
C PHE A 235 -6.80 11.72 16.59
N CYS A 236 -6.18 12.11 17.70
CA CYS A 236 -6.87 12.33 18.97
C CYS A 236 -7.74 13.60 18.93
N ARG A 237 -8.91 13.47 18.31
CA ARG A 237 -9.93 14.51 18.15
C ARG A 237 -11.17 14.12 18.94
N TRP A 238 -11.60 14.97 19.87
CA TRP A 238 -12.76 14.64 20.74
C TRP A 238 -14.05 14.38 19.95
N ARG A 239 -14.24 15.06 18.81
CA ARG A 239 -15.38 14.81 17.90
C ARG A 239 -15.33 13.42 17.27
N LEU A 240 -14.13 12.91 16.96
CA LEU A 240 -13.92 11.55 16.47
C LEU A 240 -14.25 10.55 17.59
N MET A 241 -13.67 10.72 18.78
CA MET A 241 -13.95 9.85 19.94
C MET A 241 -15.43 9.84 20.31
N ARG A 242 -16.09 11.00 20.35
CA ARG A 242 -17.54 11.10 20.60
C ARG A 242 -18.36 10.37 19.55
N TRP A 243 -17.96 10.44 18.28
CA TRP A 243 -18.61 9.68 17.21
C TRP A 243 -18.43 8.18 17.46
N CYS A 244 -17.21 7.73 17.78
CA CYS A 244 -16.94 6.33 18.10
C CYS A 244 -17.80 5.83 19.26
N ASP A 245 -17.89 6.60 20.35
CA ASP A 245 -18.72 6.27 21.51
C ASP A 245 -20.20 6.08 21.15
N ARG A 246 -20.73 6.91 20.24
CA ARG A 246 -22.15 6.87 19.81
C ARG A 246 -22.47 5.73 18.86
N HIS A 247 -21.46 5.19 18.20
CA HIS A 247 -21.63 4.19 17.15
C HIS A 247 -21.04 2.83 17.54
N ASP A 248 -20.77 2.59 18.82
CA ASP A 248 -20.15 1.35 19.31
C ASP A 248 -18.88 1.01 18.52
N VAL A 249 -18.01 2.00 18.35
CA VAL A 249 -16.68 1.82 17.76
C VAL A 249 -15.66 2.05 18.86
N GLN A 250 -14.76 1.10 19.02
CA GLN A 250 -13.70 1.22 20.00
C GLN A 250 -12.55 2.05 19.42
N TYR A 251 -11.73 2.66 20.27
CA TYR A 251 -10.57 3.39 19.82
C TYR A 251 -9.39 3.29 20.79
N VAL A 252 -8.19 3.44 20.24
CA VAL A 252 -6.92 3.50 20.96
C VAL A 252 -6.02 4.51 20.24
N LEU A 253 -6.00 5.73 20.76
CA LEU A 253 -5.36 6.87 20.10
C LEU A 253 -4.21 7.40 20.95
N GLY A 254 -3.10 7.77 20.32
CA GLY A 254 -2.05 8.50 21.02
C GLY A 254 -2.60 9.79 21.60
N LEU A 255 -2.13 10.21 22.78
CA LEU A 255 -2.49 11.49 23.38
C LEU A 255 -1.24 12.36 23.49
N ALA A 256 -1.29 13.55 22.91
CA ALA A 256 -0.17 14.49 22.94
C ALA A 256 0.12 14.93 24.39
N ARG A 257 1.41 15.05 24.72
CA ARG A 257 1.85 15.53 26.03
C ARG A 257 1.40 16.98 26.24
N ASN A 258 1.04 17.29 27.48
CA ASN A 258 0.80 18.67 27.90
C ASN A 258 1.15 18.82 29.39
N LYS A 259 1.32 20.06 29.85
CA LYS A 259 1.75 20.36 31.22
C LYS A 259 0.82 19.79 32.29
N THR A 260 -0.48 19.66 32.01
CA THR A 260 -1.45 19.09 32.95
C THR A 260 -1.25 17.58 33.10
N LEU A 261 -1.15 16.87 31.98
CA LEU A 261 -0.88 15.43 31.98
C LEU A 261 0.46 15.10 32.63
N GLU A 262 1.50 15.90 32.35
CA GLU A 262 2.83 15.72 32.93
C GLU A 262 2.84 15.90 34.45
N LYS A 263 2.12 16.91 34.97
CA LYS A 263 1.95 17.09 36.41
C LYS A 263 1.22 15.93 37.05
N GLN A 264 0.19 15.40 36.39
CA GLN A 264 -0.64 14.32 36.92
C GLN A 264 0.15 13.02 37.07
N VAL A 265 1.12 12.75 36.18
CA VAL A 265 1.89 11.50 36.19
C VAL A 265 3.28 11.64 36.81
N ALA A 266 3.64 12.82 37.31
CA ALA A 266 4.92 13.06 37.96
C ALA A 266 5.24 12.07 39.10
N PRO A 267 4.29 11.66 39.97
CA PRO A 267 4.56 10.64 41.00
C PRO A 267 4.95 9.28 40.40
N TRP A 268 4.31 8.87 39.31
CA TRP A 268 4.62 7.60 38.63
C TRP A 268 5.95 7.66 37.89
N MET A 269 6.31 8.80 37.33
CA MET A 269 7.63 9.01 36.72
C MET A 269 8.75 8.98 37.77
N ALA A 270 8.55 9.62 38.93
CA ALA A 270 9.50 9.56 40.04
C ALA A 270 9.69 8.13 40.56
N ALA A 271 8.61 7.36 40.68
CA ALA A 271 8.68 5.95 41.04
C ALA A 271 9.45 5.11 40.00
N ALA A 272 9.22 5.35 38.70
CA ALA A 272 9.95 4.67 37.63
C ALA A 272 11.44 5.02 37.63
N GLN A 273 11.80 6.28 37.93
CA GLN A 273 13.18 6.72 38.07
C GLN A 273 13.85 6.06 39.28
N ALA A 274 13.23 6.05 40.45
CA ALA A 274 13.78 5.40 41.64
C ALA A 274 14.02 3.88 41.43
N GLN A 275 13.12 3.21 40.72
CA GLN A 275 13.29 1.80 40.33
C GLN A 275 14.48 1.62 39.35
N PHE A 276 14.66 2.55 38.42
CA PHE A 276 15.78 2.53 37.48
C PHE A 276 17.11 2.74 38.21
N GLU A 277 17.18 3.72 39.11
CA GLU A 277 18.36 4.01 39.93
C GLU A 277 18.74 2.83 40.84
N ALA A 278 17.76 2.11 41.37
CA ALA A 278 17.99 0.94 42.23
C ALA A 278 18.47 -0.30 41.45
N ALA A 279 17.92 -0.57 40.27
CA ALA A 279 18.16 -1.81 39.52
C ALA A 279 19.13 -1.65 38.35
N ASN A 280 19.42 -0.42 37.92
CA ASN A 280 20.13 -0.06 36.69
C ASN A 280 19.60 -0.79 35.43
N GLN A 281 18.29 -1.03 35.39
CA GLN A 281 17.59 -1.72 34.33
C GLN A 281 16.43 -0.87 33.82
N LYS A 282 16.07 -1.03 32.53
CA LYS A 282 14.92 -0.32 31.94
C LYS A 282 13.64 -0.60 32.73
N VAL A 283 12.93 0.46 33.10
CA VAL A 283 11.66 0.36 33.86
C VAL A 283 10.51 0.77 32.96
N ARG A 284 9.43 0.00 32.99
CA ARG A 284 8.19 0.27 32.23
C ARG A 284 6.99 0.01 33.11
N ASN A 285 6.40 1.08 33.63
CA ASN A 285 5.20 1.02 34.46
C ASN A 285 3.99 1.53 33.69
N PHE A 286 2.86 0.87 33.86
CA PHE A 286 1.61 1.22 33.21
C PHE A 286 0.57 1.59 34.26
N HIS A 287 -0.03 2.76 34.08
CA HIS A 287 -1.10 3.25 34.92
C HIS A 287 -2.25 3.76 34.06
N GLU A 288 -3.37 4.03 34.70
CA GLU A 288 -4.53 4.62 34.06
C GLU A 288 -5.22 5.64 34.95
N PHE A 289 -5.90 6.58 34.34
CA PHE A 289 -6.68 7.61 35.01
C PHE A 289 -7.74 8.15 34.04
N GLU A 290 -8.71 8.88 34.58
CA GLU A 290 -9.66 9.62 33.77
C GLU A 290 -9.15 11.04 33.49
N TYR A 291 -9.31 11.48 32.24
CA TYR A 291 -8.89 12.81 31.82
C TYR A 291 -9.87 13.41 30.81
N ALA A 292 -10.08 14.72 30.89
CA ALA A 292 -10.75 15.53 29.89
C ALA A 292 -9.94 16.81 29.64
N ALA A 293 -9.70 17.13 28.38
CA ALA A 293 -9.40 18.51 28.03
C ALA A 293 -10.69 19.35 28.13
N GLN A 294 -10.57 20.66 28.34
CA GLN A 294 -11.73 21.56 28.44
C GLN A 294 -12.65 21.51 27.20
N THR A 295 -12.10 21.17 26.04
CA THR A 295 -12.85 21.07 24.78
C THR A 295 -13.61 19.76 24.62
N TRP A 296 -13.39 18.78 25.51
CA TRP A 296 -14.01 17.47 25.43
C TRP A 296 -15.39 17.49 26.08
N ASP A 297 -16.27 16.63 25.61
CA ASP A 297 -17.63 16.46 26.13
C ASP A 297 -17.69 15.64 27.43
N ARG A 298 -16.64 14.88 27.75
CA ARG A 298 -16.52 14.06 28.97
C ARG A 298 -15.08 13.62 29.23
N ALA A 299 -14.83 13.19 30.47
CA ALA A 299 -13.64 12.44 30.84
C ALA A 299 -13.60 11.08 30.14
N ARG A 300 -12.38 10.63 29.82
CA ARG A 300 -12.10 9.37 29.13
C ARG A 300 -10.94 8.68 29.79
N ARG A 301 -10.91 7.34 29.67
CA ARG A 301 -9.80 6.50 30.13
C ARG A 301 -8.53 6.86 29.37
N VAL A 302 -7.50 7.25 30.11
CA VAL A 302 -6.14 7.50 29.60
C VAL A 302 -5.19 6.52 30.26
N ILE A 303 -4.47 5.79 29.43
CA ILE A 303 -3.36 4.91 29.82
C ILE A 303 -2.07 5.71 29.70
N VAL A 304 -1.22 5.59 30.71
CA VAL A 304 0.13 6.13 30.67
C VAL A 304 1.15 5.00 30.74
N LYS A 305 2.14 5.06 29.85
CA LYS A 305 3.40 4.34 29.98
C LYS A 305 4.41 5.30 30.62
N ALA A 306 4.71 5.08 31.89
CA ALA A 306 5.78 5.73 32.62
C ALA A 306 7.05 4.87 32.51
N GLU A 307 7.98 5.29 31.66
CA GLU A 307 9.19 4.53 31.35
C GLU A 307 10.43 5.35 31.70
N HIS A 308 11.44 4.69 32.25
CA HIS A 308 12.77 5.28 32.45
C HIS A 308 13.79 4.41 31.72
N LEU A 309 14.48 5.03 30.76
CA LEU A 309 15.53 4.42 29.95
C LEU A 309 16.90 4.94 30.41
N PRO A 310 18.01 4.31 30.01
CA PRO A 310 19.35 4.88 30.23
C PRO A 310 19.51 6.28 29.62
N GLN A 311 18.73 6.62 28.58
CA GLN A 311 18.71 7.94 27.93
C GLN A 311 17.82 8.96 28.66
N GLY A 312 17.13 8.55 29.74
CA GLY A 312 16.28 9.41 30.56
C GLY A 312 14.79 9.03 30.57
N PRO A 313 13.94 9.89 31.16
CA PRO A 313 12.51 9.64 31.31
C PRO A 313 11.76 9.71 29.97
N ASN A 314 10.90 8.72 29.73
CA ASN A 314 10.04 8.64 28.56
C ASN A 314 8.59 8.37 28.99
N VAL A 315 7.71 9.34 28.81
CA VAL A 315 6.29 9.19 29.11
C VAL A 315 5.46 9.23 27.83
N ARG A 316 4.54 8.27 27.70
CA ARG A 316 3.57 8.24 26.59
C ARG A 316 2.16 8.05 27.11
N PHE A 317 1.21 8.71 26.47
CA PHE A 317 -0.21 8.67 26.82
C PHE A 317 -1.02 8.07 25.67
N VAL A 318 -2.04 7.30 26.01
CA VAL A 318 -2.99 6.70 25.07
C VAL A 318 -4.39 6.89 25.62
N VAL A 319 -5.31 7.43 24.83
CA VAL A 319 -6.73 7.55 25.19
C VAL A 319 -7.53 6.43 24.54
N THR A 320 -8.44 5.81 25.29
CA THR A 320 -9.22 4.66 24.82
C THR A 320 -10.60 4.60 25.47
N ASN A 321 -11.54 3.91 24.83
CA ASN A 321 -12.81 3.48 25.43
C ASN A 321 -12.88 1.94 25.63
N LEU A 322 -11.77 1.23 25.39
CA LEU A 322 -11.66 -0.19 25.70
C LEU A 322 -11.65 -0.37 27.22
N ILE A 323 -12.35 -1.40 27.72
CA ILE A 323 -12.40 -1.77 29.15
C ILE A 323 -12.13 -3.25 29.38
N ASP A 324 -12.04 -4.04 28.31
CA ASP A 324 -11.88 -5.49 28.31
C ASP A 324 -10.42 -5.96 28.47
N ARG A 325 -9.46 -5.04 28.61
CA ARG A 325 -8.03 -5.32 28.69
C ARG A 325 -7.33 -4.42 29.72
N ARG A 326 -6.25 -4.93 30.31
CA ARG A 326 -5.38 -4.17 31.23
C ARG A 326 -4.59 -3.09 30.49
N PRO A 327 -4.18 -2.00 31.16
CA PRO A 327 -3.43 -0.91 30.54
C PRO A 327 -2.21 -1.36 29.72
N GLN A 328 -1.43 -2.29 30.27
CA GLN A 328 -0.26 -2.84 29.59
C GLN A 328 -0.64 -3.59 28.30
N GLN A 329 -1.69 -4.41 28.31
CA GLN A 329 -2.12 -5.17 27.13
C GLN A 329 -2.65 -4.25 26.03
N ILE A 330 -3.43 -3.22 26.38
CA ILE A 330 -3.88 -2.21 25.40
C ILE A 330 -2.67 -1.49 24.79
N TYR A 331 -1.65 -1.22 25.59
CA TYR A 331 -0.47 -0.56 25.07
C TYR A 331 0.38 -1.49 24.20
N ASP A 332 0.84 -2.62 24.75
CA ASP A 332 1.84 -3.51 24.16
C ASP A 332 1.28 -4.41 23.04
N ASP A 333 0.02 -4.84 23.14
CA ASP A 333 -0.56 -5.79 22.17
C ASP A 333 -1.40 -5.08 21.11
N LEU A 334 -1.87 -3.86 21.40
CA LEU A 334 -2.77 -3.12 20.50
C LEU A 334 -2.17 -1.78 20.05
N TYR A 335 -1.76 -0.87 20.93
CA TYR A 335 -1.32 0.46 20.50
C TYR A 335 0.04 0.47 19.77
N THR A 336 1.02 -0.28 20.27
CA THR A 336 2.39 -0.38 19.69
C THR A 336 2.39 -0.92 18.27
N GLN A 337 1.47 -1.81 17.94
CA GLN A 337 1.28 -2.41 16.61
C GLN A 337 0.95 -1.35 15.53
N ARG A 338 0.59 -0.12 15.92
CA ARG A 338 0.50 1.04 15.01
C ARG A 338 1.81 1.27 14.24
N GLY A 339 2.97 0.88 14.79
CA GLY A 339 4.26 1.01 14.12
C GLY A 339 4.34 0.27 12.77
N GLU A 340 3.60 -0.84 12.61
CA GLU A 340 3.58 -1.56 11.34
C GLU A 340 2.97 -0.77 10.19
N MET A 341 2.01 0.11 10.48
CA MET A 341 1.42 0.99 9.47
C MET A 341 2.46 1.92 8.85
N GLU A 342 3.42 2.41 9.63
CA GLU A 342 4.52 3.22 9.10
C GLU A 342 5.34 2.42 8.05
N ASN A 343 5.57 1.13 8.31
CA ASN A 343 6.21 0.24 7.34
C ASN A 343 5.34 0.06 6.09
N ARG A 344 4.01 -0.06 6.24
CA ARG A 344 3.09 -0.19 5.09
C ARG A 344 3.08 1.06 4.22
N ILE A 345 3.10 2.24 4.83
CA ILE A 345 3.17 3.52 4.12
C ILE A 345 4.52 3.68 3.42
N LYS A 346 5.62 3.28 4.06
CA LYS A 346 6.95 3.23 3.41
C LYS A 346 6.93 2.32 2.19
N GLU A 347 6.28 1.15 2.25
CA GLU A 347 6.13 0.30 1.06
C GLU A 347 5.35 1.00 -0.06
N GLN A 348 4.27 1.73 0.26
CA GLN A 348 3.51 2.49 -0.74
C GLN A 348 4.40 3.53 -1.43
N GLN A 349 5.05 4.39 -0.65
CA GLN A 349 5.83 5.51 -1.19
C GLN A 349 7.12 5.03 -1.85
N LEU A 350 7.97 4.30 -1.11
CA LEU A 350 9.33 3.98 -1.55
C LEU A 350 9.39 2.80 -2.52
N MET A 351 8.44 1.86 -2.44
CA MET A 351 8.53 0.62 -3.23
C MET A 351 7.49 0.57 -4.34
N LEU A 352 6.34 1.22 -4.17
CA LEU A 352 5.25 1.27 -5.15
C LEU A 352 4.99 2.67 -5.69
N PHE A 353 5.92 3.60 -5.42
CA PHE A 353 5.98 4.91 -6.07
C PHE A 353 4.70 5.73 -5.87
N ALA A 354 4.04 5.57 -4.72
CA ALA A 354 2.86 6.34 -4.37
C ALA A 354 3.16 7.85 -4.24
N ASP A 355 4.43 8.21 -4.07
CA ASP A 355 4.96 9.58 -4.08
C ASP A 355 5.20 10.15 -5.50
N ARG A 356 5.06 9.33 -6.55
CA ARG A 356 5.10 9.77 -7.95
C ARG A 356 3.78 10.37 -8.40
N THR A 357 3.26 11.29 -7.60
CA THR A 357 2.11 12.12 -7.95
C THR A 357 2.54 13.24 -8.90
N SER A 358 2.99 12.93 -10.13
CA SER A 358 3.63 13.92 -11.04
C SER A 358 2.72 14.57 -12.09
N CYS A 359 1.39 14.44 -11.98
CA CYS A 359 0.43 15.15 -12.85
C CYS A 359 0.20 16.59 -12.37
N HIS A 360 -0.13 17.53 -13.27
CA HIS A 360 -0.51 18.89 -12.85
C HIS A 360 -1.82 18.88 -12.06
N ALA A 361 -2.82 18.14 -12.55
CA ALA A 361 -4.15 18.09 -11.97
C ALA A 361 -4.20 17.21 -10.71
N PHE A 362 -4.77 17.75 -9.63
CA PHE A 362 -4.93 17.04 -8.35
C PHE A 362 -5.72 15.73 -8.49
N ILE A 363 -6.76 15.71 -9.32
CA ILE A 363 -7.61 14.52 -9.55
C ILE A 363 -6.84 13.39 -10.24
N ALA A 364 -5.96 13.73 -11.18
CA ALA A 364 -5.08 12.74 -11.83
C ALA A 364 -4.05 12.17 -10.83
N ASN A 365 -3.52 12.99 -9.92
CA ASN A 365 -2.62 12.53 -8.86
C ASN A 365 -3.32 11.59 -7.87
N GLN A 366 -4.55 11.87 -7.48
CA GLN A 366 -5.34 10.93 -6.67
C GLN A 366 -5.55 9.60 -7.42
N PHE A 367 -5.70 9.61 -8.74
CA PHE A 367 -5.76 8.38 -9.51
C PHE A 367 -4.44 7.62 -9.53
N ARG A 368 -3.29 8.29 -9.72
CA ARG A 368 -1.96 7.66 -9.61
C ARG A 368 -1.74 7.01 -8.25
N LEU A 369 -2.13 7.69 -7.17
CA LEU A 369 -2.10 7.13 -5.82
C LEU A 369 -2.90 5.81 -5.72
N LEU A 370 -4.07 5.74 -6.35
CA LEU A 370 -4.90 4.53 -6.40
C LEU A 370 -4.29 3.43 -7.29
N LEU A 371 -3.52 3.77 -8.33
CA LEU A 371 -2.80 2.78 -9.14
C LEU A 371 -1.67 2.12 -8.34
N SER A 372 -0.90 2.90 -7.57
CA SER A 372 0.09 2.37 -6.62
C SER A 372 -0.56 1.50 -5.54
N SER A 373 -1.71 1.94 -5.04
CA SER A 373 -2.53 1.17 -4.10
C SER A 373 -3.00 -0.16 -4.68
N ALA A 374 -3.40 -0.19 -5.95
CA ALA A 374 -3.80 -1.42 -6.61
C ALA A 374 -2.62 -2.39 -6.79
N ALA A 375 -1.44 -1.87 -7.15
CA ALA A 375 -0.21 -2.67 -7.22
C ALA A 375 0.13 -3.27 -5.84
N TYR A 376 -0.04 -2.50 -4.76
CA TYR A 376 0.14 -2.99 -3.40
C TYR A 376 -0.81 -4.15 -3.08
N VAL A 377 -2.10 -4.02 -3.41
CA VAL A 377 -3.10 -5.07 -3.15
C VAL A 377 -2.71 -6.39 -3.81
N LEU A 378 -2.12 -6.36 -5.02
CA LEU A 378 -1.63 -7.58 -5.68
C LEU A 378 -0.46 -8.22 -4.93
N VAL A 379 0.53 -7.40 -4.52
CA VAL A 379 1.72 -7.90 -3.80
C VAL A 379 1.36 -8.38 -2.40
N GLU A 380 0.52 -7.64 -1.68
CA GLU A 380 -0.04 -8.04 -0.37
C GLU A 380 -0.77 -9.37 -0.48
N HIS A 381 -1.62 -9.53 -1.50
CA HIS A 381 -2.38 -10.77 -1.65
C HIS A 381 -1.44 -11.95 -1.92
N LEU A 382 -0.43 -11.77 -2.77
CA LEU A 382 0.60 -12.79 -3.00
C LEU A 382 1.28 -13.19 -1.68
N ARG A 383 1.73 -12.18 -0.91
CA ARG A 383 2.42 -12.37 0.37
C ARG A 383 1.55 -13.14 1.36
N ARG A 384 0.31 -12.70 1.53
CA ARG A 384 -0.65 -13.27 2.48
C ARG A 384 -1.14 -14.66 2.12
N THR A 385 -1.20 -15.03 0.83
CA THR A 385 -1.85 -16.29 0.42
C THR A 385 -0.89 -17.34 -0.11
N ALA A 386 0.17 -16.94 -0.80
CA ALA A 386 1.07 -17.85 -1.48
C ALA A 386 2.47 -17.91 -0.86
N LEU A 387 2.88 -16.87 -0.13
CA LEU A 387 4.18 -16.82 0.58
C LEU A 387 4.10 -17.24 2.05
N LEU A 388 2.94 -17.62 2.58
CA LEU A 388 2.82 -18.20 3.92
C LEU A 388 3.78 -19.38 4.09
N ASP A 389 4.39 -19.49 5.27
CA ASP A 389 5.37 -20.54 5.61
C ASP A 389 6.59 -20.56 4.69
N THR A 390 6.98 -19.39 4.16
CA THR A 390 8.21 -19.22 3.37
C THR A 390 9.05 -18.10 3.96
N GLU A 391 10.34 -18.04 3.60
CA GLU A 391 11.24 -16.95 4.00
C GLU A 391 10.75 -15.56 3.54
N LEU A 392 9.88 -15.50 2.53
CA LEU A 392 9.34 -14.25 1.97
C LEU A 392 7.97 -13.86 2.56
N ALA A 393 7.45 -14.60 3.55
CA ALA A 393 6.14 -14.33 4.15
C ALA A 393 6.03 -12.92 4.76
N GLN A 394 7.15 -12.41 5.30
CA GLN A 394 7.26 -11.09 5.93
C GLN A 394 8.13 -10.12 5.11
N ALA A 395 8.50 -10.51 3.88
CA ALA A 395 9.32 -9.67 3.03
C ALA A 395 8.56 -8.43 2.56
N GLN A 396 9.29 -7.34 2.38
CA GLN A 396 8.77 -6.11 1.80
C GLN A 396 8.65 -6.22 0.28
N THR A 397 7.88 -5.32 -0.32
CA THR A 397 7.56 -5.33 -1.75
C THR A 397 8.82 -5.34 -2.65
N ASP A 398 9.86 -4.60 -2.30
CA ASP A 398 11.12 -4.55 -3.05
C ASP A 398 11.86 -5.90 -3.08
N THR A 399 11.90 -6.59 -1.95
CA THR A 399 12.55 -7.88 -1.76
C THR A 399 11.78 -8.96 -2.52
N ILE A 400 10.45 -8.94 -2.44
CA ILE A 400 9.58 -9.82 -3.23
C ILE A 400 9.80 -9.54 -4.72
N ARG A 401 9.81 -8.27 -5.15
CA ARG A 401 10.04 -7.88 -6.54
C ARG A 401 11.38 -8.39 -7.05
N LEU A 402 12.46 -8.14 -6.33
CA LEU A 402 13.80 -8.53 -6.74
C LEU A 402 13.97 -10.05 -6.78
N ARG A 403 13.48 -10.75 -5.76
CA ARG A 403 13.70 -12.21 -5.65
C ARG A 403 12.73 -13.03 -6.50
N LEU A 404 11.48 -12.59 -6.67
CA LEU A 404 10.44 -13.37 -7.35
C LEU A 404 10.00 -12.80 -8.70
N PHE A 405 9.99 -11.48 -8.90
CA PHE A 405 9.42 -10.90 -10.12
C PHE A 405 10.47 -10.65 -11.20
N LYS A 406 11.66 -10.17 -10.79
CA LYS A 406 12.79 -9.90 -11.70
C LYS A 406 13.51 -11.17 -12.11
N VAL A 407 12.87 -11.93 -13.00
CA VAL A 407 13.37 -13.20 -13.53
C VAL A 407 13.53 -13.11 -15.04
N ALA A 408 14.73 -13.43 -15.52
CA ALA A 408 14.99 -13.49 -16.96
C ALA A 408 14.28 -14.67 -17.62
N ALA A 409 13.66 -14.43 -18.78
CA ALA A 409 13.10 -15.48 -19.60
C ALA A 409 13.17 -15.17 -21.09
N ARG A 410 13.29 -16.23 -21.90
CA ARG A 410 13.04 -16.17 -23.34
C ARG A 410 11.60 -16.54 -23.64
N ILE A 411 10.88 -15.70 -24.40
CA ILE A 411 9.46 -15.92 -24.71
C ILE A 411 9.30 -16.40 -26.14
N VAL A 412 8.64 -17.54 -26.30
CA VAL A 412 8.27 -18.12 -27.60
C VAL A 412 6.76 -18.15 -27.71
N THR A 413 6.23 -17.53 -28.75
CA THR A 413 4.78 -17.48 -29.00
C THR A 413 4.44 -18.35 -30.19
N SER A 414 3.40 -19.17 -30.03
CA SER A 414 2.78 -19.99 -31.08
C SER A 414 1.27 -19.78 -31.03
N VAL A 415 0.55 -20.30 -32.03
CA VAL A 415 -0.93 -20.24 -32.07
C VAL A 415 -1.57 -20.85 -30.82
N ARG A 416 -0.94 -21.88 -30.21
CA ARG A 416 -1.53 -22.62 -29.09
C ARG A 416 -0.98 -22.23 -27.72
N ARG A 417 0.23 -21.66 -27.65
CA ARG A 417 0.97 -21.45 -26.39
C ARG A 417 1.88 -20.24 -26.46
N VAL A 418 1.95 -19.51 -25.35
CA VAL A 418 3.05 -18.62 -25.01
C VAL A 418 3.93 -19.35 -24.00
N VAL A 419 5.16 -19.68 -24.39
CA VAL A 419 6.11 -20.43 -23.56
C VAL A 419 7.18 -19.48 -23.04
N LEU A 420 7.36 -19.45 -21.73
CA LEU A 420 8.44 -18.72 -21.07
C LEU A 420 9.52 -19.70 -20.65
N HIS A 421 10.67 -19.63 -21.30
CA HIS A 421 11.85 -20.35 -20.89
C HIS A 421 12.57 -19.55 -19.81
N LEU A 422 12.21 -19.82 -18.55
CA LEU A 422 12.87 -19.25 -17.37
C LEU A 422 14.32 -19.77 -17.25
N SER A 423 15.19 -18.97 -16.64
CA SER A 423 16.58 -19.39 -16.37
C SER A 423 16.63 -20.66 -15.53
N SER A 424 17.38 -21.67 -15.99
CA SER A 424 17.63 -22.91 -15.22
C SER A 424 18.50 -22.69 -13.98
N ALA A 425 19.22 -21.56 -13.92
CA ALA A 425 20.03 -21.18 -12.76
C ALA A 425 19.24 -20.34 -11.74
N TYR A 426 17.94 -20.11 -11.95
CA TYR A 426 17.13 -19.34 -11.01
C TYR A 426 17.01 -20.07 -9.66
N PRO A 427 17.51 -19.48 -8.55
CA PRO A 427 17.66 -20.21 -7.28
C PRO A 427 16.33 -20.54 -6.60
N LEU A 428 15.25 -19.82 -6.92
CA LEU A 428 13.96 -19.98 -6.26
C LEU A 428 12.93 -20.71 -7.15
N HIS A 429 13.37 -21.53 -8.11
CA HIS A 429 12.45 -22.21 -9.04
C HIS A 429 11.45 -23.16 -8.34
N GLU A 430 11.87 -23.90 -7.30
CA GLU A 430 10.97 -24.75 -6.51
C GLU A 430 9.93 -23.91 -5.75
N LEU A 431 10.37 -22.82 -5.13
CA LEU A 431 9.50 -21.87 -4.44
C LEU A 431 8.50 -21.26 -5.43
N PHE A 432 8.94 -20.86 -6.63
CA PHE A 432 8.10 -20.31 -7.68
C PHE A 432 6.99 -21.29 -8.09
N ALA A 433 7.34 -22.56 -8.31
CA ALA A 433 6.38 -23.61 -8.64
C ALA A 433 5.36 -23.82 -7.51
N ARG A 434 5.81 -23.81 -6.25
CA ARG A 434 4.95 -23.91 -5.07
C ARG A 434 3.98 -22.73 -4.94
N ILE A 435 4.46 -21.51 -5.17
CA ILE A 435 3.63 -20.30 -5.19
C ILE A 435 2.55 -20.41 -6.27
N LEU A 436 2.95 -20.78 -7.49
CA LEU A 436 2.00 -20.93 -8.60
C LEU A 436 0.94 -22.00 -8.29
N ALA A 437 1.34 -23.13 -7.70
CA ALA A 437 0.39 -24.16 -7.27
C ALA A 437 -0.63 -23.60 -6.27
N ARG A 438 -0.17 -22.89 -5.22
CA ARG A 438 -1.04 -22.26 -4.20
C ARG A 438 -1.99 -21.23 -4.80
N LEU A 439 -1.52 -20.43 -5.76
CA LEU A 439 -2.34 -19.42 -6.44
C LEU A 439 -3.45 -20.06 -7.29
N ARG A 440 -3.18 -21.22 -7.89
CA ARG A 440 -4.15 -21.97 -8.70
C ARG A 440 -5.12 -22.82 -7.87
N THR A 441 -4.84 -23.08 -6.59
CA THR A 441 -5.72 -23.82 -5.69
C THR A 441 -6.65 -22.90 -4.89
N GLY A 442 -7.96 -23.16 -4.96
CA GLY A 442 -9.00 -22.48 -4.18
C GLY A 442 -9.94 -21.60 -5.04
N PRO A 443 -11.11 -21.21 -4.51
CA PRO A 443 -12.10 -20.46 -5.28
C PRO A 443 -11.60 -19.03 -5.60
N PRO A 444 -12.08 -18.43 -6.71
CA PRO A 444 -11.83 -17.01 -7.01
C PRO A 444 -12.45 -16.14 -5.92
N ARG A 445 -11.73 -15.08 -5.52
CA ARG A 445 -12.12 -14.13 -4.46
C ARG A 445 -12.43 -12.77 -5.08
N ARG A 446 -13.46 -12.72 -5.91
CA ARG A 446 -13.87 -11.48 -6.58
C ARG A 446 -14.87 -10.73 -5.70
N PRO A 447 -14.74 -9.40 -5.54
CA PRO A 447 -15.78 -8.62 -4.89
C PRO A 447 -17.08 -8.73 -5.68
N ALA A 448 -18.20 -8.71 -4.98
CA ALA A 448 -19.51 -8.56 -5.62
C ALA A 448 -19.52 -7.24 -6.43
N PRO A 449 -20.18 -7.20 -7.61
CA PRO A 449 -20.35 -5.95 -8.34
C PRO A 449 -21.00 -4.90 -7.43
N ALA A 450 -20.42 -3.70 -7.44
CA ALA A 450 -20.78 -2.59 -6.57
C ALA A 450 -22.16 -2.00 -6.89
#